data_AF-A0A844IR08-F1
#
_entry.id   AF-A0A844IR08-F1
#
_cell.length_a   1.000
_cell.length_b   1.000
_cell.length_c   1.000
_cell.angle_alpha   90.00
_cell.angle_beta   90.00
_cell.angle_gamma   90.00
#
_symmetry.space_group_name_H-M   'P 1'
#
loop_
_entity.id
_entity.type
_entity.pdbx_description
1 polymer ?
#
loop_
_entity_poly.entity_id
_entity_poly.type
_entity_poly.pdbx_seq_one_letter_code
_entity_poly.pdbx_strand_id
1 'polypeptide(L)'
;MAKHYHPKRLLVEGQDDLRVIPELIEKNGIYWGAKKEEAIISIQECGGYENITYDLIYTELQTGRCTHLGLMVDADDNASLRWQSIRNACLQIESISHLPEQIPETGLIINTQDGQKIGIWIMPDNIIEGMLETFLGYMIPEQGEYIWQYAQEVAREAKNKGATFKESYIDKAEIYTWLAWQDEPGRQIHQAIKYNILNPQTPKVQGFINWFKDLYDL
;
A
#
# COMPACT_ATOMS: atom_id res chain seq x y z
N MET A 1 -28.57 -0.48 -13.61
CA MET A 1 -27.68 0.69 -13.56
C MET A 1 -26.30 0.20 -13.94
N ALA A 2 -25.66 0.76 -14.97
CA ALA A 2 -24.31 0.35 -15.34
C ALA A 2 -23.34 0.77 -14.22
N LYS A 3 -22.65 -0.20 -13.59
CA LYS A 3 -21.50 0.09 -12.72
C LYS A 3 -20.55 0.98 -13.52
N HIS A 4 -20.26 2.18 -13.02
CA HIS A 4 -19.19 3.00 -13.57
C HIS A 4 -17.90 2.19 -13.51
N TYR A 5 -17.31 1.91 -14.67
CA TYR A 5 -16.06 1.18 -14.75
C TYR A 5 -14.92 2.20 -14.71
N HIS A 6 -14.05 2.11 -13.71
CA HIS A 6 -12.86 2.96 -13.61
C HIS A 6 -11.72 2.33 -14.40
N PRO A 7 -11.16 3.01 -15.42
CA PRO A 7 -10.09 2.46 -16.25
C PRO A 7 -8.73 2.40 -15.53
N LYS A 8 -8.61 3.04 -14.36
CA LYS A 8 -7.43 3.05 -13.51
C LYS A 8 -7.75 2.31 -12.21
N ARG A 9 -6.99 1.26 -11.90
CA ARG A 9 -7.28 0.35 -10.79
C ARG A 9 -6.05 0.08 -9.95
N LEU A 10 -6.23 -0.09 -8.64
CA LEU A 10 -5.21 -0.54 -7.70
C LEU A 10 -5.74 -1.76 -6.93
N LEU A 11 -5.02 -2.87 -7.00
CA LEU A 11 -5.26 -4.04 -6.15
C LEU A 11 -4.39 -3.92 -4.91
N VAL A 12 -5.01 -4.07 -3.75
CA VAL A 12 -4.36 -3.96 -2.43
C VAL A 12 -4.66 -5.21 -1.61
N GLU A 13 -3.79 -5.52 -0.66
CA GLU A 13 -3.97 -6.70 0.20
C GLU A 13 -5.07 -6.53 1.25
N GLY A 14 -5.12 -5.37 1.91
CA GLY A 14 -5.90 -5.18 3.13
C GLY A 14 -7.02 -4.15 3.04
N GLN A 15 -7.91 -4.23 4.03
CA GLN A 15 -9.06 -3.33 4.15
C GLN A 15 -8.65 -1.90 4.54
N ASP A 16 -7.54 -1.75 5.27
CA ASP A 16 -7.07 -0.44 5.74
C ASP A 16 -6.51 0.40 4.57
N ASP A 17 -5.91 -0.23 3.57
CA ASP A 17 -5.40 0.39 2.35
C ASP A 17 -6.48 1.21 1.62
N LEU A 18 -7.71 0.67 1.56
CA LEU A 18 -8.87 1.32 0.92
C LEU A 18 -9.16 2.72 1.47
N ARG A 19 -8.74 3.01 2.70
CA ARG A 19 -8.98 4.27 3.40
C ARG A 19 -7.70 5.08 3.60
N VAL A 20 -6.56 4.42 3.75
CA VAL A 20 -5.26 5.06 3.92
C VAL A 20 -4.78 5.72 2.62
N ILE A 21 -4.86 5.03 1.48
CA ILE A 21 -4.36 5.55 0.20
C ILE A 21 -5.07 6.85 -0.21
N PRO A 22 -6.41 6.95 -0.18
CA PRO A 22 -7.08 8.20 -0.53
C PRO A 22 -6.60 9.40 0.31
N GLU A 23 -6.58 9.26 1.64
CA GLU A 23 -6.15 10.32 2.55
C GLU A 23 -4.67 10.68 2.33
N LEU A 24 -3.83 9.68 2.05
CA LEU A 24 -2.42 9.89 1.74
C LEU A 24 -2.21 10.69 0.45
N ILE A 25 -2.95 10.36 -0.61
CA ILE A 25 -2.87 11.03 -1.91
C ILE A 25 -3.42 12.47 -1.82
N GLU A 26 -4.54 12.69 -1.11
CA GLU A 26 -5.08 14.02 -0.86
C GLU A 26 -4.11 14.91 -0.07
N LYS A 27 -3.46 14.35 0.96
CA LYS A 27 -2.44 15.08 1.72
C LYS A 27 -1.19 15.40 0.92
N ASN A 28 -1.01 14.78 -0.24
CA ASN A 28 0.05 15.06 -1.21
C ASN A 28 -0.41 15.93 -2.39
N GLY A 29 -1.53 16.63 -2.24
CA GLY A 29 -1.98 17.69 -3.15
C GLY A 29 -2.77 17.19 -4.37
N ILE A 30 -3.13 15.91 -4.42
CA ILE A 30 -3.95 15.34 -5.49
C ILE A 30 -5.36 15.15 -4.97
N TYR A 31 -6.32 15.87 -5.55
CA TYR A 31 -7.73 15.68 -5.21
C TYR A 31 -8.19 14.26 -5.58
N TRP A 32 -8.64 13.48 -4.59
CA TRP A 32 -9.03 12.11 -4.80
C TRP A 32 -10.40 11.98 -5.48
N GLY A 33 -11.36 12.81 -5.07
CA GLY A 33 -12.76 12.74 -5.48
C GLY A 33 -13.70 12.74 -4.27
N ALA A 34 -14.76 13.54 -4.30
CA ALA A 34 -15.68 13.69 -3.16
C ALA A 34 -16.55 12.45 -2.92
N LYS A 35 -16.72 11.60 -3.95
CA LYS A 35 -17.49 10.37 -3.91
C LYS A 35 -16.74 9.24 -4.60
N LYS A 36 -17.14 8.00 -4.33
CA LYS A 36 -16.52 6.82 -4.90
C LYS A 36 -16.54 6.82 -6.44
N GLU A 37 -17.61 7.33 -7.04
CA GLU A 37 -17.77 7.40 -8.50
C GLU A 37 -16.90 8.49 -9.14
N GLU A 38 -16.47 9.48 -8.34
CA GLU A 38 -15.60 10.59 -8.75
C GLU A 38 -14.12 10.30 -8.45
N ALA A 39 -13.81 9.15 -7.84
CA ALA A 39 -12.47 8.79 -7.45
C ALA A 39 -11.53 8.71 -8.67
N ILE A 40 -10.33 9.27 -8.55
CA ILE A 40 -9.31 9.26 -9.62
C ILE A 40 -8.93 7.86 -10.10
N ILE A 41 -9.00 6.87 -9.19
CA ILE A 41 -8.82 5.44 -9.46
C ILE A 41 -9.79 4.63 -8.60
N SER A 42 -10.04 3.37 -8.96
CA SER A 42 -10.72 2.42 -8.07
C SER A 42 -9.73 1.53 -7.33
N ILE A 43 -9.87 1.40 -6.02
CA ILE A 43 -9.09 0.45 -5.19
C ILE A 43 -9.94 -0.78 -4.89
N GLN A 44 -9.34 -1.97 -5.02
CA GLN A 44 -9.95 -3.24 -4.66
C GLN A 44 -9.06 -3.99 -3.66
N GLU A 45 -9.62 -4.32 -2.51
CA GLU A 45 -9.01 -5.21 -1.53
C GLU A 45 -9.15 -6.66 -1.97
N CYS A 46 -8.09 -7.44 -1.77
CA CYS A 46 -7.97 -8.82 -2.22
C CYS A 46 -7.91 -9.83 -1.07
N GLY A 47 -7.80 -9.39 0.19
CA GLY A 47 -7.76 -10.29 1.35
C GLY A 47 -6.42 -11.01 1.51
N GLY A 48 -5.32 -10.31 1.25
CA GLY A 48 -3.94 -10.82 1.26
C GLY A 48 -3.36 -11.11 -0.12
N TYR A 49 -2.03 -11.14 -0.22
CA TYR A 49 -1.31 -11.31 -1.50
C TYR A 49 -1.60 -12.61 -2.23
N GLU A 50 -1.93 -13.68 -1.51
CA GLU A 50 -2.19 -15.00 -2.11
C GLU A 50 -3.37 -14.95 -3.09
N ASN A 51 -4.27 -13.98 -2.92
CA ASN A 51 -5.40 -13.74 -3.80
C ASN A 51 -5.07 -12.85 -5.00
N ILE A 52 -3.89 -12.22 -5.03
CA ILE A 52 -3.36 -11.47 -6.19
C ILE A 52 -2.68 -12.48 -7.12
N THR A 53 -3.52 -13.33 -7.72
CA THR A 53 -3.10 -14.44 -8.59
C THR A 53 -2.96 -14.00 -10.05
N TYR A 54 -2.33 -14.86 -10.85
CA TYR A 54 -2.34 -14.73 -12.32
C TYR A 54 -3.77 -14.53 -12.85
N ASP A 55 -4.74 -15.34 -12.43
CA ASP A 55 -6.11 -15.28 -12.94
C ASP A 55 -6.76 -13.92 -12.65
N LEU A 56 -6.50 -13.35 -11.46
CA LEU A 56 -7.00 -12.03 -11.10
C LEU A 56 -6.35 -10.95 -11.98
N ILE A 57 -5.02 -10.93 -12.07
CA ILE A 57 -4.28 -9.92 -12.86
C ILE A 57 -4.68 -10.03 -14.34
N TYR A 58 -4.75 -11.24 -14.88
CA TYR A 58 -5.20 -11.51 -16.25
C TYR A 58 -6.62 -11.00 -16.47
N THR A 59 -7.56 -11.35 -15.58
CA THR A 59 -8.95 -10.88 -15.68
C THR A 59 -9.03 -9.36 -15.71
N GLU A 60 -8.28 -8.69 -14.83
CA GLU A 60 -8.21 -7.24 -14.75
C GLU A 60 -7.78 -6.59 -16.05
N LEU A 61 -6.70 -7.09 -16.66
CA LEU A 61 -6.19 -6.59 -17.94
C LEU A 61 -7.13 -6.92 -19.11
N GLN A 62 -7.75 -8.11 -19.13
CA GLN A 62 -8.61 -8.56 -20.24
C GLN A 62 -10.01 -7.95 -20.24
N THR A 63 -10.43 -7.26 -19.18
CA THR A 63 -11.74 -6.57 -19.17
C THR A 63 -11.87 -5.47 -20.24
N GLY A 64 -10.81 -5.19 -21.03
CA GLY A 64 -10.81 -4.33 -22.22
C GLY A 64 -11.00 -2.85 -21.93
N ARG A 65 -11.16 -2.51 -20.65
CA ARG A 65 -11.39 -1.14 -20.16
C ARG A 65 -10.31 -0.72 -19.16
N CYS A 66 -9.51 -1.65 -18.65
CA CYS A 66 -8.37 -1.35 -17.79
C CYS A 66 -7.25 -0.77 -18.64
N THR A 67 -6.81 0.42 -18.28
CA THR A 67 -5.70 1.16 -18.91
C THR A 67 -4.48 1.21 -17.99
N HIS A 68 -4.71 1.24 -16.67
CA HIS A 68 -3.67 1.32 -15.65
C HIS A 68 -4.02 0.36 -14.52
N LEU A 69 -3.14 -0.60 -14.24
CA LEU A 69 -3.28 -1.56 -13.16
C LEU A 69 -2.10 -1.42 -12.19
N GLY A 70 -2.38 -1.04 -10.95
CA GLY A 70 -1.43 -1.08 -9.85
C GLY A 70 -1.64 -2.32 -9.00
N LEU A 71 -0.55 -2.92 -8.54
CA LEU A 71 -0.53 -3.93 -7.49
C LEU A 71 0.27 -3.36 -6.32
N MET A 72 -0.33 -3.33 -5.14
CA MET A 72 0.35 -2.92 -3.90
C MET A 72 0.26 -4.06 -2.90
N VAL A 73 1.42 -4.58 -2.51
CA VAL A 73 1.54 -5.79 -1.70
C VAL A 73 2.52 -5.57 -0.54
N ASP A 74 2.24 -6.15 0.62
CA ASP A 74 3.12 -6.15 1.78
C ASP A 74 4.33 -7.05 1.53
N ALA A 75 5.53 -6.63 1.94
CA ALA A 75 6.68 -7.53 1.93
C ALA A 75 6.55 -8.65 2.98
N ASP A 76 5.76 -8.41 4.03
CA ASP A 76 5.73 -9.20 5.26
C ASP A 76 7.16 -9.47 5.74
N ASP A 77 7.58 -10.73 5.82
CA ASP A 77 8.91 -11.13 6.29
C ASP A 77 9.96 -11.25 5.15
N ASN A 78 9.59 -11.05 3.87
CA ASN A 78 10.54 -11.18 2.76
C ASN A 78 10.09 -10.47 1.45
N ALA A 79 10.59 -9.25 1.26
CA ALA A 79 10.31 -8.45 0.07
C ALA A 79 10.73 -9.13 -1.25
N SER A 80 11.88 -9.82 -1.26
CA SER A 80 12.39 -10.49 -2.47
C SER A 80 11.50 -11.66 -2.89
N LEU A 81 11.05 -12.48 -1.94
CA LEU A 81 10.13 -13.59 -2.22
C LEU A 81 8.75 -13.07 -2.64
N ARG A 82 8.25 -12.00 -2.01
CA ARG A 82 6.99 -11.35 -2.42
C ARG A 82 7.08 -10.87 -3.86
N TRP A 83 8.15 -10.16 -4.21
CA TRP A 83 8.41 -9.71 -5.57
C TRP A 83 8.46 -10.89 -6.55
N GLN A 84 9.21 -11.95 -6.24
CA GLN A 84 9.28 -13.14 -7.10
C GLN A 84 7.92 -13.78 -7.34
N SER A 85 7.08 -13.89 -6.30
CA SER A 85 5.71 -14.43 -6.42
C SER A 85 4.88 -13.62 -7.43
N ILE A 86 4.80 -12.31 -7.23
CA ILE A 86 4.00 -11.42 -8.10
C ILE A 86 4.59 -11.37 -9.51
N ARG A 87 5.92 -11.32 -9.63
CA ARG A 87 6.63 -11.38 -10.92
C ARG A 87 6.28 -12.63 -11.70
N ASN A 88 6.28 -13.80 -11.05
CA ASN A 88 5.94 -15.07 -11.69
C ASN A 88 4.47 -15.12 -12.13
N ALA A 89 3.55 -14.51 -11.37
CA ALA A 89 2.16 -14.37 -11.79
C ALA A 89 2.03 -13.45 -13.02
N CYS A 90 2.74 -12.32 -13.05
CA CYS A 90 2.70 -11.38 -14.16
C CYS A 90 3.34 -11.96 -15.44
N LEU A 91 4.46 -12.68 -15.34
CA LEU A 91 5.15 -13.27 -16.51
C LEU A 91 4.34 -14.37 -17.23
N GLN A 92 3.26 -14.86 -16.63
CA GLN A 92 2.33 -15.78 -17.29
C GLN A 92 1.38 -15.07 -18.26
N ILE A 93 1.32 -13.74 -18.22
CA ILE A 93 0.44 -12.92 -19.07
C ILE A 93 1.16 -12.64 -20.39
N GLU A 94 0.57 -13.06 -21.51
CA GLU A 94 1.20 -12.99 -22.84
C GLU A 94 1.69 -11.59 -23.24
N SER A 95 0.97 -10.54 -22.81
CA SER A 95 1.33 -9.15 -23.11
C SER A 95 2.42 -8.56 -22.20
N ILE A 96 2.93 -9.33 -21.23
CA ILE A 96 4.06 -8.98 -20.36
C ILE A 96 5.26 -9.87 -20.73
N SER A 97 6.19 -9.35 -21.52
CA SER A 97 7.31 -10.15 -22.03
C SER A 97 8.52 -10.24 -21.10
N HIS A 98 8.77 -9.20 -20.30
CA HIS A 98 9.97 -9.14 -19.46
C HIS A 98 9.73 -8.32 -18.20
N LEU A 99 10.23 -8.83 -17.07
CA LEU A 99 10.28 -8.15 -15.78
C LEU A 99 11.68 -8.32 -15.17
N PRO A 100 12.22 -7.30 -14.48
CA PRO A 100 13.53 -7.39 -13.85
C PRO A 100 13.57 -8.48 -12.77
N GLU A 101 14.73 -9.08 -12.51
CA GLU A 101 14.87 -10.10 -11.46
C GLU A 101 14.68 -9.51 -10.05
N GLN A 102 15.07 -8.25 -9.86
CA GLN A 102 14.85 -7.48 -8.63
C GLN A 102 13.89 -6.33 -8.92
N ILE A 103 13.02 -6.00 -7.97
CA ILE A 103 12.15 -4.84 -8.11
C ILE A 103 12.99 -3.55 -8.02
N PRO A 104 12.73 -2.54 -8.87
CA PRO A 104 13.37 -1.24 -8.71
C PRO A 104 12.99 -0.60 -7.37
N GLU A 105 13.92 0.12 -6.74
CA GLU A 105 13.66 0.86 -5.48
C GLU A 105 12.53 1.89 -5.63
N THR A 106 12.35 2.42 -6.84
CA THR A 106 11.28 3.37 -7.19
C THR A 106 9.92 2.69 -7.46
N GLY A 107 9.82 1.38 -7.24
CA GLY A 107 8.71 0.57 -7.71
C GLY A 107 8.80 0.25 -9.20
N LEU A 108 8.10 -0.80 -9.62
CA LEU A 108 8.03 -1.17 -11.03
C LEU A 108 6.92 -0.37 -11.72
N ILE A 109 7.20 0.14 -12.92
CA ILE A 109 6.18 0.56 -13.89
C ILE A 109 6.61 0.07 -15.28
N ILE A 110 5.72 -0.63 -15.99
CA ILE A 110 5.93 -1.09 -17.37
C ILE A 110 4.70 -0.81 -18.23
N ASN A 111 4.89 -0.81 -19.55
CA ASN A 111 3.78 -0.88 -20.50
C ASN A 111 3.69 -2.31 -21.06
N THR A 112 2.49 -2.87 -21.11
CA THR A 112 2.23 -4.14 -21.78
C THR A 112 2.28 -3.97 -23.30
N GLN A 113 2.39 -5.09 -24.03
CA GLN A 113 2.28 -5.08 -25.49
C GLN A 113 0.91 -4.58 -25.98
N ASP A 114 -0.12 -4.72 -25.14
CA ASP A 114 -1.48 -4.24 -25.42
C ASP A 114 -1.68 -2.75 -25.08
N GLY A 115 -0.62 -2.05 -24.64
CA GLY A 115 -0.64 -0.61 -24.37
C GLY A 115 -1.20 -0.22 -23.01
N GLN A 116 -1.29 -1.16 -22.06
CA GLN A 116 -1.74 -0.90 -20.69
C GLN A 116 -0.53 -0.63 -19.79
N LYS A 117 -0.67 0.25 -18.81
CA LYS A 117 0.37 0.50 -17.81
C LYS A 117 0.17 -0.42 -16.61
N ILE A 118 1.22 -1.11 -16.19
CA ILE A 118 1.21 -1.93 -14.98
C ILE A 118 2.26 -1.39 -14.03
N GLY A 119 1.87 -1.17 -12.78
CA GLY A 119 2.78 -0.81 -11.71
C GLY A 119 2.71 -1.81 -10.57
N ILE A 120 3.85 -2.05 -9.93
CA ILE A 120 3.95 -2.91 -8.74
C ILE A 120 4.74 -2.15 -7.67
N TRP A 121 4.17 -2.10 -6.47
CA TRP A 121 4.80 -1.59 -5.26
C TRP A 121 4.80 -2.67 -4.18
N ILE A 122 5.96 -2.96 -3.61
CA ILE A 122 6.07 -3.80 -2.42
C ILE A 122 6.24 -2.85 -1.21
N MET A 123 5.30 -2.87 -0.28
CA MET A 123 5.41 -2.12 0.96
C MET A 123 6.58 -2.61 1.81
N PRO A 124 7.21 -1.72 2.61
CA PRO A 124 6.91 -0.29 2.70
C PRO A 124 7.58 0.54 1.58
N ASP A 125 8.69 0.06 1.00
CA ASP A 125 9.56 0.87 0.12
C ASP A 125 10.25 0.09 -1.03
N ASN A 126 9.76 -1.09 -1.37
CA ASN A 126 10.30 -2.05 -2.35
C ASN A 126 11.61 -2.75 -1.94
N ILE A 127 12.19 -2.40 -0.78
CA ILE A 127 13.51 -2.88 -0.38
C ILE A 127 13.40 -3.74 0.88
N ILE A 128 12.83 -3.17 1.94
CA ILE A 128 12.82 -3.82 3.25
C ILE A 128 11.58 -4.69 3.44
N GLU A 129 11.65 -5.55 4.45
CA GLU A 129 10.50 -6.27 4.98
C GLU A 129 9.52 -5.30 5.68
N GLY A 130 8.24 -5.69 5.74
CA GLY A 130 7.19 -4.89 6.36
C GLY A 130 5.89 -4.86 5.58
N MET A 131 4.99 -4.05 6.10
CA MET A 131 3.59 -3.92 5.68
C MET A 131 3.18 -2.44 5.66
N LEU A 132 1.91 -2.17 5.35
CA LEU A 132 1.34 -0.82 5.44
C LEU A 132 1.66 -0.13 6.78
N GLU A 133 1.57 -0.84 7.91
CA GLU A 133 1.87 -0.27 9.22
C GLU A 133 3.34 0.13 9.39
N THR A 134 4.28 -0.61 8.80
CA THR A 134 5.70 -0.23 8.73
C THR A 134 5.87 1.08 7.96
N PHE A 135 5.18 1.19 6.82
CA PHE A 135 5.18 2.40 5.99
C PHE A 135 4.62 3.62 6.73
N LEU A 136 3.57 3.43 7.53
CA LEU A 136 2.97 4.49 8.34
C LEU A 136 3.90 4.94 9.48
N GLY A 137 4.78 4.07 9.96
CA GLY A 137 5.87 4.44 10.86
C GLY A 137 6.79 5.53 10.29
N TYR A 138 6.93 5.63 8.96
CA TYR A 138 7.68 6.72 8.30
C TYR A 138 7.00 8.08 8.36
N MET A 139 5.76 8.14 8.85
CA MET A 139 4.97 9.37 8.99
C MET A 139 4.92 9.88 10.43
N ILE A 140 5.55 9.18 11.37
CA ILE A 140 5.68 9.66 12.74
C ILE A 140 6.49 10.96 12.72
N PRO A 141 5.96 12.07 13.24
CA PRO A 141 6.68 13.33 13.21
C PRO A 141 7.81 13.34 14.24
N GLU A 142 8.87 14.12 14.01
CA GLU A 142 10.06 14.15 14.86
C GLU A 142 9.75 14.38 16.35
N GLN A 143 8.81 15.29 16.66
CA GLN A 143 8.39 15.54 18.05
C GLN A 143 7.70 14.34 18.73
N GLY A 144 7.21 13.38 17.94
CA GLY A 144 6.55 12.16 18.39
C GLY A 144 7.49 10.95 18.49
N GLU A 145 8.76 11.09 18.10
CA GLU A 145 9.70 9.96 17.97
C GLU A 145 9.96 9.24 19.31
N TYR A 146 10.10 10.00 20.40
CA TYR A 146 10.28 9.39 21.72
C TYR A 146 9.07 8.53 22.14
N ILE A 147 7.86 9.05 21.94
CA ILE A 147 6.62 8.33 22.27
C ILE A 147 6.41 7.14 21.33
N TRP A 148 6.88 7.26 20.07
CA TRP A 148 6.89 6.16 19.12
C TRP A 148 7.80 5.03 19.57
N GLN A 149 9.06 5.30 19.89
CA GLN A 149 9.99 4.30 20.42
C GLN A 149 9.43 3.62 21.67
N TYR A 150 8.83 4.41 22.59
CA TYR A 150 8.19 3.85 23.77
C TYR A 150 6.98 2.95 23.45
N ALA A 151 6.18 3.28 22.44
CA ALA A 151 5.08 2.43 21.99
C ALA A 151 5.58 1.09 21.45
N GLN A 152 6.69 1.11 20.71
CA GLN A 152 7.33 -0.10 20.19
C GLN A 152 7.83 -0.99 21.34
N GLU A 153 8.53 -0.40 22.31
CA GLU A 153 8.99 -1.11 23.51
C GLU A 153 7.83 -1.76 24.28
N VAL A 154 6.77 -1.00 24.55
CA VAL A 154 5.61 -1.48 25.32
C VAL A 154 4.84 -2.55 24.55
N ALA A 155 4.65 -2.42 23.24
CA ALA A 155 3.97 -3.43 22.43
C ALA A 155 4.74 -4.77 22.45
N ARG A 156 6.07 -4.72 22.31
CA ARG A 156 6.95 -5.89 22.42
C ARG A 156 6.95 -6.48 23.82
N GLU A 157 6.98 -5.65 24.86
CA GLU A 157 6.87 -6.13 26.24
C GLU A 157 5.51 -6.78 26.50
N ALA A 158 4.42 -6.19 26.01
CA ALA A 158 3.07 -6.74 26.14
C ALA A 158 2.97 -8.12 25.49
N LYS A 159 3.63 -8.33 24.35
CA LYS A 159 3.74 -9.66 23.72
C LYS A 159 4.35 -10.68 24.67
N ASN A 160 5.48 -10.33 25.31
CA ASN A 160 6.14 -11.17 26.32
C ASN A 160 5.29 -11.42 27.58
N LYS A 161 4.34 -10.52 27.89
CA LYS A 161 3.39 -10.65 29.00
C LYS A 161 2.09 -11.38 28.63
N GLY A 162 1.96 -11.89 27.40
CA GLY A 162 0.82 -12.70 26.98
C GLY A 162 -0.24 -11.96 26.15
N ALA A 163 0.10 -10.82 25.54
CA ALA A 163 -0.76 -10.21 24.53
C ALA A 163 -1.03 -11.19 23.36
N THR A 164 -2.25 -11.18 22.84
CA THR A 164 -2.78 -12.24 21.97
C THR A 164 -2.56 -12.01 20.47
N PHE A 165 -2.04 -10.84 20.07
CA PHE A 165 -1.75 -10.56 18.66
C PHE A 165 -0.66 -11.50 18.11
N LYS A 166 -0.65 -11.78 16.81
CA LYS A 166 0.36 -12.64 16.16
C LYS A 166 1.71 -11.94 16.10
N GLU A 167 2.81 -12.69 16.10
CA GLU A 167 4.16 -12.09 15.97
C GLU A 167 4.28 -11.26 14.70
N SER A 168 3.74 -11.77 13.58
CA SER A 168 3.68 -11.08 12.29
C SER A 168 2.83 -9.81 12.29
N TYR A 169 2.11 -9.49 13.38
CA TYR A 169 1.34 -8.26 13.54
C TYR A 169 2.02 -7.28 14.51
N ILE A 170 3.32 -7.43 14.77
CA ILE A 170 4.03 -6.56 15.70
C ILE A 170 3.95 -5.09 15.27
N ASP A 171 4.26 -4.74 14.02
CA ASP A 171 4.19 -3.36 13.52
C ASP A 171 2.77 -2.77 13.65
N LYS A 172 1.76 -3.62 13.44
CA LYS A 172 0.36 -3.26 13.69
C LYS A 172 0.10 -2.98 15.17
N ALA A 173 0.59 -3.83 16.07
CA ALA A 173 0.47 -3.57 17.50
C ALA A 173 1.21 -2.29 17.92
N GLU A 174 2.40 -2.04 17.37
CA GLU A 174 3.19 -0.84 17.64
C GLU A 174 2.44 0.44 17.23
N ILE A 175 2.01 0.55 15.96
CA ILE A 175 1.34 1.76 15.46
C ILE A 175 0.01 2.02 16.15
N TYR A 176 -0.79 0.97 16.41
CA TYR A 176 -2.07 1.13 17.11
C TYR A 176 -1.90 1.45 18.60
N THR A 177 -0.81 0.99 19.24
CA THR A 177 -0.46 1.40 20.61
C THR A 177 -0.09 2.89 20.64
N TRP A 178 0.73 3.34 19.69
CA TRP A 178 1.08 4.76 19.58
C TRP A 178 -0.14 5.65 19.31
N LEU A 179 -1.05 5.21 18.43
CA LEU A 179 -2.31 5.91 18.13
C LEU A 179 -3.24 6.00 19.34
N ALA A 180 -3.20 5.03 20.25
CA ALA A 180 -3.98 5.06 21.48
C ALA A 180 -3.55 6.18 22.46
N TRP A 181 -2.37 6.77 22.25
CA TRP A 181 -1.83 7.85 23.09
C TRP A 181 -1.92 9.24 22.46
N GLN A 182 -2.45 9.35 21.25
CA GLN A 182 -2.60 10.64 20.56
C GLN A 182 -3.85 11.40 21.02
N ASP A 183 -3.90 12.70 20.71
CA ASP A 183 -5.07 13.53 21.00
C ASP A 183 -6.30 13.08 20.19
N GLU A 184 -7.42 12.96 20.90
CA GLU A 184 -8.45 11.93 20.70
C GLU A 184 -7.86 10.51 20.57
N PRO A 185 -7.78 9.76 21.69
CA PRO A 185 -7.25 8.40 21.73
C PRO A 185 -7.98 7.42 20.80
N GLY A 186 -7.23 6.54 20.15
CA GLY A 186 -7.78 5.38 19.44
C GLY A 186 -8.44 5.69 18.09
N ARG A 187 -8.08 6.82 17.47
CA ARG A 187 -8.48 7.12 16.08
C ARG A 187 -8.11 6.00 15.14
N GLN A 188 -8.94 5.82 14.11
CA GLN A 188 -8.62 4.89 13.02
C GLN A 188 -7.44 5.42 12.21
N ILE A 189 -6.65 4.52 11.64
CA ILE A 189 -5.34 4.87 11.06
C ILE A 189 -5.42 5.87 9.89
N HIS A 190 -6.44 5.77 9.03
CA HIS A 190 -6.69 6.76 7.97
C HIS A 190 -7.04 8.16 8.53
N GLN A 191 -7.68 8.23 9.71
CA GLN A 191 -7.97 9.51 10.37
C GLN A 191 -6.70 10.14 10.92
N ALA A 192 -5.70 9.35 11.32
CA ALA A 192 -4.43 9.88 11.78
C ALA A 192 -3.70 10.66 10.66
N ILE A 193 -3.80 10.19 9.41
CA ILE A 193 -3.32 10.93 8.23
C ILE A 193 -4.19 12.18 8.00
N LYS A 194 -5.53 12.00 7.98
CA LYS A 194 -6.49 13.09 7.76
C LYS A 194 -6.29 14.28 8.69
N TYR A 195 -6.06 14.02 9.98
CA TYR A 195 -5.88 15.03 11.01
C TYR A 195 -4.41 15.44 11.25
N ASN A 196 -3.49 15.03 10.37
CA ASN A 196 -2.05 15.32 10.45
C ASN A 196 -1.38 14.85 11.76
N ILE A 197 -1.92 13.80 12.39
CA ILE A 197 -1.25 13.09 13.49
C ILE A 197 -0.06 12.31 12.91
N LEU A 198 -0.29 11.65 11.77
CA LEU A 198 0.75 11.15 10.88
C LEU A 198 1.03 12.22 9.81
N ASN A 199 2.30 12.54 9.60
CA ASN A 199 2.75 13.47 8.57
C ASN A 199 3.17 12.71 7.31
N PRO A 200 2.38 12.73 6.22
CA PRO A 200 2.73 12.05 4.98
C PRO A 200 3.75 12.81 4.11
N GLN A 201 4.19 14.00 4.52
CA GLN A 201 5.16 14.82 3.79
C GLN A 201 6.60 14.49 4.21
N THR A 202 6.97 13.21 4.18
CA THR A 202 8.34 12.76 4.50
C THR A 202 9.04 12.19 3.26
N PRO A 203 10.38 12.30 3.14
CA PRO A 203 11.13 11.79 1.99
C PRO A 203 10.89 10.31 1.70
N LYS A 204 10.74 9.48 2.74
CA LYS A 204 10.47 8.04 2.60
C LYS A 204 9.11 7.75 1.98
N VAL A 205 8.09 8.57 2.29
CA VAL A 205 6.74 8.45 1.73
C VAL A 205 6.69 8.92 0.28
N GLN A 206 7.52 9.91 -0.10
CA GLN A 206 7.50 10.46 -1.46
C GLN A 206 7.84 9.44 -2.55
N GLY A 207 8.60 8.39 -2.25
CA GLY A 207 8.84 7.29 -3.20
C GLY A 207 7.55 6.67 -3.69
N PHE A 208 6.66 6.29 -2.76
CA PHE A 208 5.33 5.75 -3.08
C PHE A 208 4.45 6.76 -3.81
N ILE A 209 4.46 8.03 -3.38
CA ILE A 209 3.65 9.09 -4.00
C ILE A 209 4.06 9.32 -5.46
N ASN A 210 5.36 9.35 -5.73
CA ASN A 210 5.89 9.53 -7.08
C ASN A 210 5.55 8.32 -7.96
N TRP A 211 5.76 7.10 -7.45
CA TRP A 211 5.34 5.89 -8.15
C TRP A 211 3.84 5.90 -8.50
N PHE A 212 2.99 6.31 -7.56
CA PHE A 212 1.54 6.40 -7.77
C PHE A 212 1.18 7.42 -8.86
N LYS A 213 1.81 8.61 -8.83
CA LYS A 213 1.64 9.65 -9.85
C LYS A 213 2.07 9.17 -11.23
N ASP A 214 3.26 8.59 -11.31
CA ASP A 214 3.84 8.09 -12.56
C ASP A 214 3.02 6.93 -13.12
N LEU A 215 2.51 6.04 -12.26
CA LEU A 215 1.65 4.94 -12.69
C LEU A 215 0.34 5.45 -13.27
N TYR A 216 -0.30 6.43 -12.64
CA TYR A 216 -1.63 6.87 -13.04
C TYR A 216 -1.65 8.16 -13.88
N ASP A 217 -0.50 8.62 -14.38
CA ASP A 217 -0.36 9.84 -15.17
C ASP A 217 -1.05 11.06 -14.50
N LEU A 218 -0.69 11.33 -13.23
CA LEU A 218 -1.25 12.39 -12.38
C LEU A 218 -0.30 13.55 -12.13
#